data_AF-C7JD25-F1
#
_entry.id   AF-C7JD25-F1
#
_cell.length_a   1.000
_cell.length_b   1.000
_cell.length_c   1.000
_cell.angle_alpha   90.00
_cell.angle_beta   90.00
_cell.angle_gamma   90.00
#
_symmetry.space_group_name_H-M   'P 1'
#
loop_
_entity.id
_entity.type
_entity.pdbx_description
1 polymer ?
#
loop_
_entity_poly.entity_id
_entity_poly.type
_entity_poly.pdbx_seq_one_letter_code
_entity_poly.pdbx_strand_id
1 'polypeptide(L)'
;MFQYAFEHGWRQDNPVKDIKMLKYRKNPFPTWSEKDIRIFENFWPIGSRARLTLALFLYTGQRRSDVIRMGPARHQKFRPLPAITRSQKWSVTPEKPIRNC
;
A
#
# COMPACT_ATOMS: atom_id res chain seq x y z
N MET A 1 19.38 10.10 8.53
CA MET A 1 19.49 11.57 8.70
C MET A 1 20.89 11.98 9.16
N PHE A 2 21.38 11.59 10.34
CA PHE A 2 22.74 11.97 10.80
C PHE A 2 23.88 11.47 9.90
N GLN A 3 23.73 10.27 9.32
CA GLN A 3 24.67 9.76 8.32
C GLN A 3 24.78 10.67 7.08
N TYR A 4 23.64 11.17 6.58
CA TYR A 4 23.59 12.06 5.43
C TYR A 4 24.26 13.42 5.70
N ALA A 5 24.05 13.99 6.89
CA ALA A 5 24.64 15.26 7.29
C ALA A 5 26.17 15.18 7.52
N PHE A 6 26.66 14.02 7.97
CA PHE A 6 28.09 13.73 8.07
C PHE A 6 28.73 13.63 6.67
N GLU A 7 28.08 12.94 5.74
CA GLU A 7 28.55 12.83 4.34
C GLU A 7 28.57 14.18 3.60
N HIS A 8 27.63 15.06 3.90
CA HIS A 8 27.55 16.42 3.33
C HIS A 8 28.39 17.45 4.11
N GLY A 9 29.12 17.04 5.14
CA GLY A 9 30.01 17.92 5.92
C GLY A 9 29.30 18.97 6.78
N TRP A 10 27.97 18.89 6.92
CA TRP A 10 27.19 19.80 7.78
C TRP A 10 27.48 19.55 9.27
N ARG A 11 28.03 18.39 9.59
CA ARG A 11 28.43 18.02 10.93
C ARG A 11 29.66 17.11 10.88
N GLN A 12 30.60 17.31 11.80
CA GLN A 12 31.87 16.57 11.84
C GLN A 12 31.75 15.21 12.55
N ASP A 13 30.71 15.00 13.36
CA ASP A 13 30.48 13.79 14.13
C ASP A 13 29.16 13.10 13.73
N ASN A 14 29.15 11.77 13.75
CA ASN A 14 27.93 10.97 13.68
C ASN A 14 27.65 10.33 15.06
N PRO A 15 26.80 10.96 15.91
CA PRO A 15 26.50 10.46 17.26
C PRO A 15 25.71 9.15 17.26
N VAL A 16 25.22 8.68 16.11
CA VAL A 16 24.43 7.44 15.98
C VAL A 16 25.32 6.21 15.72
N LYS A 17 26.60 6.41 15.37
CA LYS A 17 27.49 5.31 14.95
C LYS A 17 27.77 4.29 16.05
N ASP A 18 27.83 4.74 17.30
CA ASP A 18 28.14 3.90 18.47
C ASP A 18 26.89 3.36 19.19
N ILE A 19 25.70 3.72 18.71
CA ILE A 19 24.44 3.29 19.33
C ILE A 19 24.13 1.87 18.86
N LYS A 20 24.14 0.91 19.79
CA LYS A 20 23.73 -0.47 19.51
C LYS A 20 22.24 -0.54 19.19
N MET A 21 21.89 -1.31 18.16
CA MET A 21 20.49 -1.54 17.80
C MET A 21 19.79 -2.34 18.91
N LEU A 22 18.69 -1.79 19.43
CA LEU A 22 17.85 -2.46 20.41
C LEU A 22 17.26 -3.74 19.79
N LYS A 23 17.59 -4.90 20.38
CA LYS A 23 17.02 -6.18 19.96
C LYS A 23 15.62 -6.30 20.55
N TYR A 24 14.61 -6.06 19.73
CA TYR A 24 13.22 -6.28 20.13
C TYR A 24 12.86 -7.76 19.99
N ARG A 25 12.39 -8.39 21.08
CA ARG A 25 11.74 -9.70 21.01
C ARG A 25 10.33 -9.50 20.47
N LYS A 26 10.09 -9.95 19.23
CA LYS A 26 8.75 -9.93 18.64
C LYS A 26 7.93 -11.05 19.26
N ASN A 27 6.79 -10.71 19.87
CA ASN A 27 5.74 -11.69 20.07
C ASN A 27 4.99 -11.87 18.75
N PRO A 28 5.10 -13.02 18.07
CA PRO A 28 4.35 -13.26 16.84
C PRO A 28 2.86 -13.36 17.16
N PHE A 29 2.03 -12.80 16.29
CA PHE A 29 0.59 -13.02 16.35
C PHE A 29 0.28 -14.42 15.83
N PRO A 30 -0.61 -15.19 16.47
CA PRO A 30 -1.02 -16.49 15.98
C PRO A 30 -1.70 -16.35 14.62
N THR A 31 -1.35 -17.24 13.69
CA THR A 31 -1.98 -17.33 12.37
C THR A 31 -3.36 -17.94 12.52
N TRP A 32 -4.33 -17.42 11.75
CA TRP A 32 -5.69 -17.98 11.73
C TRP A 32 -5.69 -19.34 11.03
N SER A 33 -6.36 -20.31 11.66
CA SER A 33 -6.68 -21.59 11.03
C SER A 33 -8.06 -21.54 10.36
N GLU A 34 -8.32 -22.51 9.47
CA GLU A 34 -9.63 -22.68 8.84
C GLU A 34 -10.77 -22.87 9.87
N LYS A 35 -10.44 -23.42 11.05
CA LYS A 35 -11.41 -23.59 12.15
C LYS A 35 -11.80 -22.24 12.75
N ASP A 36 -10.82 -21.36 12.97
CA ASP A 36 -11.06 -20.02 13.51
C ASP A 36 -11.88 -19.17 12.55
N ILE A 37 -11.59 -19.29 11.25
CA ILE A 37 -12.38 -18.69 10.19
C ILE A 37 -13.82 -19.16 10.35
N ARG A 38 -14.08 -20.48 10.37
CA ARG A 38 -15.43 -21.05 10.45
C ARG A 38 -16.20 -20.60 11.70
N ILE A 39 -15.55 -20.49 12.85
CA ILE A 39 -16.16 -19.96 14.08
C ILE A 39 -16.60 -18.50 13.85
N PHE A 40 -15.74 -17.69 13.24
CA PHE A 40 -16.06 -16.31 12.91
C PHE A 40 -17.20 -16.20 11.87
N GLU A 41 -17.22 -17.07 10.86
CA GLU A 41 -18.28 -17.11 9.85
C GLU A 41 -19.64 -17.49 10.45
N ASN A 42 -19.66 -18.40 11.42
CA ASN A 42 -20.87 -18.82 12.12
C ASN A 42 -21.41 -17.74 13.05
N PHE A 43 -20.52 -16.96 13.67
CA PHE A 43 -20.91 -15.86 14.56
C PHE A 43 -21.43 -14.64 13.78
N TRP A 44 -20.83 -14.34 12.61
CA TRP A 44 -21.19 -13.18 11.80
C TRP A 44 -21.96 -13.59 10.54
N PRO A 45 -23.29 -13.33 10.47
CA PRO A 45 -24.07 -13.70 9.31
C PRO A 45 -23.65 -12.95 8.04
N ILE A 46 -24.02 -13.51 6.88
CA ILE A 46 -23.83 -12.89 5.57
C ILE A 46 -24.52 -11.52 5.52
N GLY A 47 -23.85 -10.52 4.93
CA GLY A 47 -24.32 -9.12 4.91
C GLY A 47 -23.86 -8.27 6.10
N SER A 48 -23.30 -8.87 7.16
CA SER A 48 -22.63 -8.10 8.21
C SER A 48 -21.31 -7.48 7.69
N ARG A 49 -20.96 -6.32 8.25
CA ARG A 49 -19.69 -5.63 7.92
C ARG A 49 -18.48 -6.50 8.25
N ALA A 50 -18.54 -7.25 9.36
CA ALA A 50 -17.48 -8.15 9.79
C ALA A 50 -17.24 -9.27 8.76
N ARG A 51 -18.32 -9.91 8.27
CA ARG A 51 -18.25 -10.96 7.25
C ARG A 51 -17.67 -10.45 5.93
N LEU A 52 -18.11 -9.27 5.49
CA LEU A 52 -17.57 -8.62 4.29
C LEU A 52 -16.08 -8.32 4.44
N THR A 53 -15.66 -7.82 5.60
CA THR A 53 -14.27 -7.45 5.85
C THR A 53 -13.37 -8.70 5.83
N LEU A 54 -13.80 -9.79 6.47
CA LEU A 54 -13.08 -11.07 6.44
C LEU A 54 -12.92 -11.58 5.00
N ALA A 55 -14.00 -11.57 4.21
CA ALA A 55 -13.97 -12.00 2.81
C ALA A 55 -13.00 -11.13 1.98
N LEU A 56 -13.03 -9.81 2.16
CA LEU A 56 -12.08 -8.91 1.48
C LEU A 56 -10.64 -9.26 1.84
N PHE A 57 -10.33 -9.49 3.12
CA PHE A 57 -8.97 -9.87 3.51
C PHE A 57 -8.52 -11.20 2.92
N LEU A 58 -9.38 -12.22 2.94
CA LEU A 58 -9.02 -13.56 2.47
C LEU A 58 -8.81 -13.61 0.96
N TYR A 59 -9.67 -12.95 0.18
CA TYR A 59 -9.64 -13.06 -1.29
C TYR A 59 -8.78 -12.00 -1.99
N THR A 60 -8.53 -10.84 -1.36
CA THR A 60 -7.73 -9.76 -1.99
C THR A 60 -6.33 -9.60 -1.42
N GLY A 61 -6.07 -10.15 -0.22
CA GLY A 61 -4.77 -10.03 0.45
C GLY A 61 -4.34 -8.60 0.77
N GLN A 62 -5.26 -7.64 0.77
CA GLN A 62 -4.95 -6.23 0.96
C GLN A 62 -4.63 -5.89 2.43
N ARG A 63 -3.83 -4.84 2.64
CA ARG A 63 -3.57 -4.34 4.00
C ARG A 63 -4.83 -3.75 4.60
N ARG A 64 -4.93 -3.78 5.93
CA ARG A 64 -6.09 -3.23 6.67
C ARG A 64 -6.42 -1.78 6.30
N SER A 65 -5.41 -0.94 6.10
CA SER A 65 -5.60 0.46 5.70
C SER A 65 -6.23 0.61 4.31
N ASP A 66 -5.93 -0.32 3.40
CA ASP A 66 -6.39 -0.28 2.02
C ASP A 66 -7.82 -0.80 1.92
N VAL A 67 -8.16 -1.87 2.66
CA VAL A 67 -9.53 -2.40 2.75
C VAL A 67 -10.53 -1.35 3.21
N ILE A 68 -10.16 -0.51 4.18
CA ILE A 68 -11.03 0.57 4.67
C ILE A 68 -11.34 1.60 3.57
N ARG A 69 -10.39 1.82 2.65
CA ARG A 69 -10.53 2.78 1.55
C ARG A 69 -11.12 2.15 0.29
N MET A 70 -11.23 0.82 0.23
CA MET A 70 -11.88 0.12 -0.86
C MET A 70 -13.38 0.35 -0.78
N GLY A 71 -13.95 0.80 -1.90
CA GLY A 71 -15.37 1.07 -2.02
C GLY A 71 -15.76 1.16 -3.50
N PRO A 72 -17.07 1.21 -3.78
CA PRO A 72 -17.58 1.17 -5.15
C PRO A 72 -17.00 2.24 -6.07
N ALA A 73 -16.67 3.42 -5.54
CA ALA A 73 -16.08 4.53 -6.29
C ALA A 73 -14.68 4.23 -6.86
N ARG A 74 -13.94 3.26 -6.30
CA ARG A 74 -12.61 2.86 -6.76
C ARG A 74 -12.64 1.62 -7.65
N HIS A 75 -13.81 0.99 -7.81
CA HIS A 75 -13.97 -0.13 -8.71
C HIS A 75 -14.16 0.42 -10.13
N GLN A 76 -13.07 0.53 -10.87
CA GLN A 76 -13.16 0.84 -12.29
C GLN A 76 -13.69 -0.39 -13.02
N LYS A 77 -14.86 -0.26 -13.63
CA LYS A 77 -15.38 -1.29 -14.53
C LYS A 77 -14.36 -1.49 -15.65
N PHE A 78 -14.01 -2.75 -15.91
CA PHE A 78 -13.17 -3.08 -17.05
C PHE A 78 -13.82 -2.51 -18.31
N ARG A 79 -13.14 -1.58 -18.96
CA ARG A 79 -13.54 -1.04 -20.25
C ARG A 79 -12.64 -1.71 -21.28
N PRO A 80 -13.18 -2.55 -22.19
CA PRO A 80 -12.35 -3.12 -23.24
C PRO A 80 -11.73 -1.98 -24.04
N LEU A 81 -10.45 -2.12 -24.35
CA LEU A 81 -9.76 -1.17 -25.23
C LEU A 81 -10.51 -1.12 -26.57
N PRO A 82 -10.69 0.07 -27.16
CA PRO A 82 -11.17 0.15 -28.52
C PRO A 82 -10.20 -0.61 -29.42
N ALA A 83 -10.75 -1.36 -30.38
CA ALA A 83 -9.95 -2.02 -31.41
C ALA A 83 -8.99 -0.99 -32.03
N ILE A 84 -7.70 -1.28 -32.00
CA ILE A 84 -6.65 -0.36 -32.45
C ILE A 84 -6.79 -0.23 -33.97
N THR A 85 -7.51 0.79 -34.45
CA THR A 85 -7.35 1.26 -35.82
C THR A 85 -6.06 2.07 -35.86
N ARG A 86 -5.14 1.63 -36.72
CA ARG A 86 -3.78 2.17 -36.94
C ARG A 86 -3.80 3.62 -37.43
N SER A 87 -4.20 4.59 -36.61
CA SER A 87 -3.90 6.00 -36.83
C SER A 87 -4.33 6.88 -35.65
N GLN A 88 -3.56 6.92 -34.56
CA GLN A 88 -3.49 8.13 -33.72
C GLN A 88 -2.05 8.32 -33.25
N LYS A 89 -1.37 9.26 -33.92
CA LYS A 89 -0.03 9.75 -33.60
C LYS A 89 -0.12 10.54 -32.28
N TRP A 90 0.81 10.26 -31.36
CA TRP A 90 0.98 11.02 -30.13
C TRP A 90 1.43 12.45 -30.45
N SER A 91 0.50 13.40 -30.36
CA SER A 91 0.82 14.82 -30.36
C SER A 91 1.39 15.20 -28.99
N VAL A 92 2.71 15.08 -28.82
CA VAL A 92 3.41 15.72 -27.70
C VAL A 92 3.11 17.22 -27.76
N THR A 93 2.37 17.78 -26.80
CA THR A 93 2.34 19.23 -26.59
C THR A 93 3.70 19.67 -26.05
N PRO A 94 4.37 20.68 -26.61
CA PRO A 94 5.63 21.16 -26.07
C PRO A 94 5.39 21.84 -24.71
N GLU A 95 6.19 21.47 -23.73
CA GLU A 95 6.26 22.07 -22.41
C GLU A 95 6.52 23.59 -22.52
N LYS A 96 5.86 24.39 -21.67
CA LYS A 96 6.05 25.84 -21.58
C LYS A 96 7.52 26.17 -21.28
N PRO A 97 8.09 27.26 -21.85
CA PRO A 97 9.46 27.62 -21.56
C PRO A 97 9.61 28.06 -20.10
N ILE A 98 10.61 27.48 -19.45
CA ILE A 98 11.12 27.85 -18.13
C ILE A 98 11.65 29.28 -18.25
N ARG A 99 11.07 30.24 -17.52
CA ARG A 99 11.67 31.57 -17.37
C ARG A 99 12.84 31.43 -16.41
N ASN A 100 14.07 31.59 -16.91
CA ASN A 100 15.26 31.77 -16.09
C ASN A 100 15.63 33.27 -16.11
N CYS A 101 15.91 33.79 -14.91
CA CYS A 101 16.30 35.16 -14.53
C CYS A 101 15.18 36.20 -14.53
#